data_AF-A0A0D1KY97-F1
#
_entry.id   AF-A0A0D1KY97-F1
#
_cell.length_a   1.000
_cell.length_b   1.000
_cell.length_c   1.000
_cell.angle_alpha   90.00
_cell.angle_beta   90.00
_cell.angle_gamma   90.00
#
_symmetry.space_group_name_H-M   'P 1'
#
loop_
_entity.id
_entity.type
_entity.pdbx_description
1 polymer ?
#
loop_
_entity_poly.entity_id
_entity_poly.type
_entity_poly.pdbx_seq_one_letter_code
_entity_poly.pdbx_strand_id
1 'polypeptide(L)'
;MAEAIKVDAEGLRSHAAMCDIAAAALSAAAAPAPTGHLTQATVSAVQHGHTSVRGVLTALAVRATSTGDTLRAAAGAYAATDDDSAQSIRTLQV
;
A
#
# COMPACT_ATOMS: atom_id res chain seq x y z
N MET A 1 -14.34 9.57 32.29
CA MET A 1 -12.89 9.71 31.99
C MET A 1 -12.68 9.00 30.67
N ALA A 2 -12.33 9.73 29.61
CA ALA A 2 -12.13 9.15 28.29
C ALA A 2 -10.80 8.40 28.28
N GLU A 3 -10.82 7.13 27.92
CA GLU A 3 -9.61 6.34 27.69
C GLU A 3 -8.88 6.93 26.49
N ALA A 4 -7.65 7.39 26.70
CA ALA A 4 -6.83 7.95 25.64
C ALA A 4 -6.37 6.79 24.74
N ILE A 5 -7.00 6.64 23.58
CA ILE A 5 -6.57 5.69 22.55
C ILE A 5 -5.23 6.19 22.01
N LYS A 6 -4.13 5.53 22.39
CA LYS A 6 -2.82 5.79 21.82
C LYS A 6 -2.72 5.10 20.46
N VAL A 7 -2.43 5.86 19.41
CA VAL A 7 -2.23 5.30 18.07
C VAL A 7 -0.85 4.66 17.98
N ASP A 8 -0.80 3.41 17.53
CA ASP A 8 0.45 2.68 17.31
C ASP A 8 1.10 3.09 15.98
N ALA A 9 1.98 4.08 16.04
CA ALA A 9 2.74 4.55 14.89
C ALA A 9 3.71 3.50 14.33
N GLU A 10 4.14 2.50 15.13
CA GLU A 10 4.94 1.38 14.63
C GLU A 10 4.08 0.42 13.82
N GLY A 11 2.89 0.07 14.34
CA GLY A 11 1.91 -0.74 13.62
C GLY A 11 1.52 -0.13 12.27
N LEU A 12 1.30 1.18 12.21
CA LEU A 12 1.05 1.90 10.95
C LEU A 12 2.21 1.80 9.96
N ARG A 13 3.46 1.95 10.43
CA ARG A 13 4.66 1.83 9.59
C ARG A 13 4.89 0.40 9.11
N SER A 14 4.69 -0.59 9.98
CA SER A 14 4.75 -2.01 9.63
C SER A 14 3.70 -2.36 8.57
N HIS A 15 2.49 -1.83 8.70
CA HIS A 15 1.43 -2.04 7.70
C HIS A 15 1.77 -1.36 6.37
N ALA A 16 2.32 -0.14 6.39
CA ALA A 16 2.80 0.51 5.17
C ALA A 16 3.87 -0.35 4.44
N ALA A 17 4.78 -0.97 5.18
CA ALA A 17 5.78 -1.89 4.60
C ALA A 17 5.13 -3.14 3.97
N MET A 18 4.06 -3.69 4.56
CA MET A 18 3.31 -4.78 3.93
C MET A 18 2.64 -4.35 2.63
N CYS A 19 2.12 -3.12 2.57
CA CYS A 19 1.59 -2.55 1.33
C CYS A 19 2.67 -2.44 0.25
N ASP A 20 3.88 -2.04 0.61
CA ASP A 20 5.02 -1.95 -0.32
C ASP A 20 5.40 -3.34 -0.88
N ILE A 21 5.46 -4.36 -0.01
CA ILE A 21 5.73 -5.76 -0.40
C ILE A 21 4.63 -6.26 -1.36
N ALA A 22 3.36 -6.00 -1.04
CA ALA A 22 2.25 -6.40 -1.88
C ALA A 22 2.28 -5.71 -3.25
N ALA A 23 2.52 -4.40 -3.29
CA ALA A 23 2.66 -3.65 -4.53
C ALA A 23 3.80 -4.22 -5.40
N ALA A 24 4.96 -4.48 -4.81
CA ALA A 24 6.10 -5.05 -5.50
C ALA A 24 5.78 -6.45 -6.08
N ALA A 25 5.15 -7.32 -5.29
CA ALA A 25 4.76 -8.66 -5.74
C ALA A 25 3.77 -8.62 -6.91
N LEU A 26 2.80 -7.71 -6.86
CA LEU A 26 1.81 -7.51 -7.93
C LEU A 26 2.44 -6.97 -9.20
N SER A 27 3.39 -6.04 -9.09
CA SER A 27 4.11 -5.48 -10.23
C SER A 27 5.10 -6.47 -10.86
N ALA A 28 5.65 -7.40 -10.08
CA ALA A 28 6.60 -8.41 -10.57
C ALA A 28 5.93 -9.56 -11.33
N ALA A 29 4.61 -9.72 -11.22
CA ALA A 29 3.88 -10.79 -11.87
C ALA A 29 3.89 -10.64 -13.40
N ALA A 30 4.65 -11.51 -14.08
CA ALA A 30 4.73 -11.57 -15.53
C ALA A 30 3.93 -12.75 -16.08
N ALA A 31 3.18 -12.51 -17.16
CA ALA A 31 2.55 -13.58 -17.92
C ALA A 31 3.59 -14.31 -18.78
N PRO A 32 3.50 -15.64 -18.93
CA PRO A 32 4.32 -16.39 -19.89
C PRO A 32 4.11 -15.86 -21.31
N ALA A 33 5.16 -15.97 -22.15
CA ALA A 33 5.04 -15.67 -23.56
C ALA A 33 4.05 -16.66 -24.23
N PRO A 34 3.16 -16.21 -25.12
CA PRO A 34 2.24 -17.10 -25.82
C PRO A 34 3.02 -18.09 -26.68
N THR A 35 2.66 -19.38 -26.59
CA THR A 35 3.17 -20.42 -27.48
C THR A 35 2.23 -20.60 -28.66
N GLY A 36 2.64 -20.12 -29.85
CA GLY A 36 1.87 -20.24 -31.09
C GLY A 36 1.59 -18.91 -31.78
N HIS A 37 0.99 -18.98 -32.97
CA HIS A 37 0.65 -17.79 -33.76
C HIS A 37 -0.62 -17.11 -33.24
N LEU A 38 -0.63 -15.76 -33.19
CA LEU A 38 -1.77 -14.97 -32.71
C LEU A 38 -3.03 -15.06 -33.58
N THR A 39 -2.91 -15.57 -34.81
CA THR A 39 -4.05 -15.87 -35.68
C THR A 39 -4.87 -17.05 -35.17
N GLN A 40 -4.28 -17.89 -34.29
CA GLN A 40 -5.01 -18.93 -33.60
C GLN A 40 -5.88 -18.31 -32.50
N ALA A 41 -7.20 -18.49 -32.62
CA ALA A 41 -8.17 -17.89 -31.72
C ALA A 41 -7.88 -18.14 -30.23
N THR A 42 -7.42 -19.34 -29.88
CA THR A 42 -7.08 -19.69 -28.49
C THR A 42 -5.86 -18.92 -27.97
N VAL A 43 -4.83 -18.72 -28.81
CA VAL A 43 -3.62 -17.96 -28.42
C VAL A 43 -3.98 -16.49 -28.19
N SER A 44 -4.77 -15.91 -29.11
CA SER A 44 -5.29 -14.54 -28.97
C SER A 44 -6.13 -14.36 -27.70
N ALA A 45 -7.04 -15.30 -27.41
CA ALA A 45 -7.86 -15.27 -26.21
C ALA A 45 -7.01 -15.34 -24.92
N VAL A 46 -5.99 -16.20 -24.89
CA VAL A 46 -5.06 -16.31 -23.75
C VAL A 46 -4.26 -15.01 -23.56
N GLN A 47 -3.73 -14.43 -24.63
CA GLN A 47 -3.01 -13.15 -24.56
C GLN A 47 -3.90 -12.00 -24.08
N HIS A 48 -5.15 -11.96 -24.54
CA HIS A 48 -6.12 -10.99 -24.07
C HIS A 48 -6.41 -11.16 -22.57
N GLY A 49 -6.61 -12.40 -22.11
CA GLY A 49 -6.78 -12.73 -20.70
C GLY A 49 -5.60 -12.25 -19.85
N HIS A 50 -4.36 -12.55 -20.26
CA HIS A 50 -3.16 -12.06 -19.57
C HIS A 50 -3.07 -10.54 -19.51
N THR A 51 -3.48 -9.85 -20.58
CA THR A 51 -3.51 -8.39 -20.61
C THR A 51 -4.51 -7.83 -19.61
N SER A 52 -5.71 -8.42 -19.53
CA SER A 52 -6.74 -8.02 -18.56
C SER A 52 -6.28 -8.26 -17.12
N VAL A 53 -5.70 -9.43 -16.83
CA VAL A 53 -5.14 -9.74 -15.50
C VAL A 53 -4.05 -8.73 -15.12
N ARG A 54 -3.14 -8.42 -16.04
CA ARG A 54 -2.07 -7.43 -15.79
C ARG A 54 -2.63 -6.04 -15.49
N GLY A 55 -3.69 -5.61 -16.16
CA GLY A 55 -4.38 -4.36 -15.84
C GLY A 55 -4.92 -4.32 -14.40
N VAL A 56 -5.54 -5.42 -13.95
CA VAL A 56 -6.03 -5.55 -12.57
C VAL A 56 -4.89 -5.54 -11.56
N LEU A 57 -3.80 -6.28 -11.84
CA LEU A 57 -2.61 -6.31 -10.98
C LEU A 57 -1.99 -4.92 -10.82
N THR A 58 -1.88 -4.16 -11.92
CA THR A 58 -1.40 -2.77 -11.88
C THR A 58 -2.30 -1.89 -11.02
N ALA A 59 -3.62 -1.98 -11.18
CA ALA A 59 -4.56 -1.18 -10.38
C ALA A 59 -4.48 -1.53 -8.88
N LEU A 60 -4.30 -2.82 -8.55
CA LEU A 60 -4.15 -3.26 -7.18
C LEU A 60 -2.81 -2.81 -6.58
N ALA A 61 -1.71 -2.86 -7.35
CA ALA A 61 -0.41 -2.36 -6.92
C ALA A 61 -0.48 -0.86 -6.58
N VAL A 62 -1.09 -0.05 -7.45
CA VAL A 62 -1.29 1.39 -7.21
C VAL A 62 -2.09 1.65 -5.94
N ARG A 63 -3.16 0.88 -5.72
CA ARG A 63 -3.97 0.99 -4.50
C ARG A 63 -3.16 0.63 -3.25
N ALA A 64 -2.36 -0.43 -3.31
CA ALA A 64 -1.50 -0.84 -2.20
C ALA A 64 -0.49 0.28 -1.88
N THR A 65 0.20 0.84 -2.87
CA THR A 65 1.12 1.97 -2.68
C THR A 65 0.42 3.17 -2.03
N SER A 66 -0.72 3.61 -2.57
CA SER A 66 -1.49 4.73 -2.02
C SER A 66 -1.94 4.50 -0.57
N THR A 67 -2.27 3.26 -0.22
CA THR A 67 -2.61 2.89 1.16
C THR A 67 -1.38 2.98 2.06
N GLY A 68 -0.22 2.48 1.62
CA GLY A 68 1.05 2.60 2.33
C GLY A 68 1.44 4.06 2.60
N ASP A 69 1.29 4.93 1.60
CA ASP A 69 1.55 6.37 1.73
C ASP A 69 0.62 7.02 2.77
N THR A 70 -0.66 6.66 2.75
CA THR A 70 -1.65 7.16 3.71
C THR A 70 -1.30 6.74 5.13
N LEU A 71 -0.91 5.49 5.33
CA LEU A 71 -0.50 4.96 6.64
C LEU A 71 0.76 5.67 7.16
N ARG A 72 1.72 5.94 6.27
CA ARG A 72 2.97 6.63 6.60
C ARG A 72 2.71 8.10 6.96
N ALA A 73 1.81 8.77 6.23
CA ALA A 73 1.36 10.12 6.56
C ALA A 73 0.64 10.17 7.91
N ALA A 74 -0.24 9.20 8.19
CA ALA A 74 -0.94 9.10 9.47
C ALA A 74 0.06 8.90 10.62
N ALA A 75 1.03 7.99 10.49
CA ALA A 75 2.06 7.76 11.51
C ALA A 75 2.85 9.04 11.83
N GLY A 76 3.19 9.84 10.80
CA GLY A 76 3.86 11.13 10.99
C GLY A 76 3.00 12.16 11.70
N ALA A 77 1.72 12.27 11.31
CA ALA A 77 0.78 13.21 11.93
C ALA A 77 0.52 12.91 13.41
N TYR A 78 0.38 11.64 13.78
CA TYR A 78 0.21 11.25 15.18
C TYR A 78 1.47 11.52 16.00
N ALA A 79 2.66 11.20 15.49
CA ALA A 79 3.91 11.49 16.18
C ALA A 79 4.09 13.00 16.44
N ALA A 80 3.80 13.85 15.45
CA ALA A 80 3.86 15.30 15.61
C ALA A 80 2.86 15.82 16.67
N THR A 81 1.63 15.29 16.65
CA THR A 81 0.59 15.68 17.62
C THR A 81 0.95 15.29 19.05
N ASP A 82 1.54 14.11 19.24
CA ASP A 82 2.02 13.63 20.53
C ASP A 82 3.16 14.53 21.07
N ASP A 83 4.10 14.92 20.22
CA ASP A 83 5.21 15.81 20.59
C ASP A 83 4.72 17.22 20.96
N ASP A 84 3.83 17.82 20.16
CA ASP A 84 3.24 19.14 20.42
C ASP A 84 2.46 19.15 21.75
N SER A 85 1.72 18.07 22.01
CA SER A 85 0.98 17.89 23.26
C SER A 85 1.93 17.75 24.45
N ALA A 86 3.00 16.96 24.32
CA ALA A 86 4.00 16.80 25.36
C ALA A 86 4.73 18.12 25.68
N GLN A 87 5.04 18.91 24.67
CA GLN A 87 5.64 20.24 24.85
C GLN A 87 4.67 21.19 25.56
N SER A 88 3.40 21.23 25.15
CA SER A 88 2.37 22.06 25.77
C SER A 88 2.18 21.74 27.26
N ILE A 89 2.15 20.45 27.62
CA ILE A 89 2.07 20.01 29.02
C ILE A 89 3.30 20.45 29.82
N ARG A 90 4.51 20.27 29.27
CA ARG A 90 5.75 20.74 29.92
C ARG A 90 5.72 22.24 30.19
N THR A 91 5.19 23.04 29.27
CA THR A 91 5.10 24.50 29.44
C THR A 91 4.06 24.93 30.47
N LEU A 92 3.05 24.10 30.76
CA LEU A 92 2.03 24.37 31.79
C LEU A 92 2.45 23.93 33.20
N GLN A 93 3.50 23.10 33.33
CA GLN A 93 4.03 22.62 34.61
C GLN A 93 5.17 23.49 35.17
N VAL A 94 5.42 24.66 34.58
CA VAL A 94 6.35 25.71 35.05
C VAL A 94 5.55 26.83 35.72
#